data_AF-A0A971EEK0-F1
#
_entry.id   AF-A0A971EEK0-F1
#
_cell.length_a   1.000
_cell.length_b   1.000
_cell.length_c   1.000
_cell.angle_alpha   90.00
_cell.angle_beta   90.00
_cell.angle_gamma   90.00
#
_symmetry.space_group_name_H-M   'P 1'
#
loop_
_entity.id
_entity.type
_entity.pdbx_description
1 polymer ?
#
loop_
_entity_poly.entity_id
_entity_poly.type
_entity_poly.pdbx_seq_one_letter_code
_entity_poly.pdbx_strand_id
1 'polypeptide(L)'
;MGWEAIAINEALVVLARSIVAFSTLFIFARLLGRQQGSQLTFFDYILGISIGSIAASLSVDLGSRAWPHWVGLAVWTLAVLGIQIASTKSTAAAKIFVGEPVVVISKGKLLEETMGRMRYTTGEILEQLRNQG
;
A
#
# COMPACT_ATOMS: atom_id res chain seq x y z
N MET A 1 4.20 38.90 -21.25
CA MET A 1 5.20 38.71 -20.17
C MET A 1 4.60 38.27 -18.83
N GLY A 2 3.36 38.59 -18.46
CA GLY A 2 2.81 38.16 -17.15
C GLY A 2 2.47 36.66 -17.02
N TRP A 3 2.09 36.00 -18.11
CA TRP A 3 1.70 34.58 -18.09
C TRP A 3 2.89 33.63 -17.87
N GLU A 4 4.07 33.96 -18.40
CA GLU A 4 5.30 33.20 -18.16
C GLU A 4 5.73 33.28 -16.70
N ALA A 5 5.65 34.45 -16.08
CA ALA A 5 5.99 34.64 -14.67
C ALA A 5 5.05 33.86 -13.73
N ILE A 6 3.75 33.82 -14.05
CA ILE A 6 2.76 33.03 -13.30
C ILE A 6 3.03 31.52 -13.46
N ALA A 7 3.28 31.07 -14.69
CA ALA A 7 3.61 29.66 -14.96
C ALA A 7 4.90 29.21 -14.26
N ILE A 8 5.93 30.07 -14.23
CA ILE A 8 7.18 29.80 -13.51
C ILE A 8 6.93 29.71 -12.00
N ASN A 9 6.09 30.57 -11.44
CA ASN A 9 5.72 30.52 -10.02
C ASN A 9 4.94 29.25 -9.67
N GLU A 10 3.99 28.84 -10.50
CA GLU A 10 3.24 27.59 -10.33
C GLU A 10 4.17 26.36 -10.39
N ALA A 11 5.08 26.32 -11.35
CA ALA A 11 6.06 25.25 -11.48
C ALA A 11 6.98 25.15 -10.24
N LEU A 12 7.41 26.29 -9.68
CA LEU A 12 8.20 26.32 -8.44
C LEU A 12 7.41 25.79 -7.23
N VAL A 13 6.12 26.14 -7.14
CA VAL A 13 5.25 25.63 -6.06
C VAL A 13 5.05 24.12 -6.20
N VAL A 14 4.82 23.60 -7.41
CA VAL A 14 4.71 22.16 -7.68
C VAL A 14 6.01 21.46 -7.32
N LEU A 15 7.17 22.02 -7.70
CA LEU A 15 8.48 21.44 -7.38
C LEU A 15 8.68 21.32 -5.86
N ALA A 16 8.40 22.39 -5.10
CA ALA A 16 8.50 22.37 -3.66
C ALA A 16 7.54 21.32 -3.05
N ARG A 17 6.25 21.36 -3.42
CA ARG A 17 5.23 20.42 -2.90
C ARG A 17 5.56 18.97 -3.24
N SER A 18 6.09 18.71 -4.44
CA SER A 18 6.49 17.36 -4.89
C SER A 18 7.66 16.81 -4.08
N ILE A 19 8.66 17.63 -3.75
CA ILE A 19 9.79 17.21 -2.90
C ILE A 19 9.28 16.82 -1.52
N VAL A 20 8.36 17.61 -0.94
CA VAL A 20 7.84 17.29 0.38
C VAL A 20 6.95 16.05 0.33
N ALA A 21 6.07 15.91 -0.67
CA ALA A 21 5.22 14.73 -0.87
C ALA A 21 6.05 13.45 -1.05
N PHE A 22 7.09 13.50 -1.89
CA PHE A 22 8.02 12.39 -2.12
C PHE A 22 8.75 11.99 -0.83
N SER A 23 9.25 12.98 -0.07
CA SER A 23 9.94 12.74 1.19
C SER A 23 9.01 12.05 2.20
N THR A 24 7.73 12.45 2.26
CA THR A 24 6.74 11.80 3.13
C THR A 24 6.43 10.38 2.70
N LEU A 25 6.20 10.15 1.40
CA LEU A 25 6.02 8.80 0.86
C LEU A 25 7.22 7.90 1.16
N PHE A 26 8.44 8.44 1.05
CA PHE A 26 9.66 7.69 1.34
C PHE A 26 9.75 7.29 2.81
N ILE A 27 9.45 8.21 3.74
CA ILE A 27 9.38 7.91 5.17
C ILE A 27 8.32 6.82 5.42
N PHE A 28 7.17 6.93 4.78
CA PHE A 28 6.08 5.97 4.93
C PHE A 28 6.44 4.59 4.39
N ALA A 29 6.98 4.51 3.18
CA ALA A 29 7.49 3.27 2.62
C ALA A 29 8.54 2.62 3.54
N ARG A 30 9.38 3.43 4.19
CA ARG A 30 10.39 2.92 5.14
C ARG A 30 9.78 2.41 6.44
N LEU A 31 8.71 3.05 6.94
CA LEU A 31 7.95 2.64 8.12
C LEU A 31 7.15 1.35 7.89
N LEU A 32 6.56 1.19 6.71
CA LEU A 32 5.85 -0.05 6.31
C LEU A 32 6.80 -1.26 6.23
N GLY A 33 8.12 -1.04 6.17
CA GLY A 33 9.12 -2.10 6.32
C GLY A 33 9.33 -2.96 5.08
N ARG A 34 10.25 -3.94 5.19
CA ARG A 34 10.62 -4.86 4.10
C ARG A 34 9.74 -6.11 4.14
N GLN A 35 8.63 -6.14 3.40
CA GLN A 35 7.96 -7.40 3.03
C GLN A 35 8.79 -8.12 1.94
N GLN A 36 10.04 -8.49 2.23
CA GLN A 36 10.97 -9.07 1.23
C GLN A 36 10.71 -10.54 0.87
N GLY A 37 9.56 -11.11 1.21
CA GLY A 37 9.23 -12.50 0.85
C GLY A 37 7.74 -12.85 0.78
N SER A 38 6.84 -11.89 0.95
CA SER A 38 5.40 -12.13 0.86
C SER A 38 4.86 -11.16 -0.18
N GLN A 39 4.12 -11.68 -1.16
CA GLN A 39 3.40 -10.85 -2.12
C GLN A 39 2.65 -9.75 -1.36
N LEU A 40 2.63 -8.54 -1.90
CA LEU A 40 1.80 -7.47 -1.35
C LEU A 40 0.38 -8.00 -1.15
N THR A 41 -0.16 -7.86 0.05
CA THR A 41 -1.55 -8.22 0.26
C THR A 41 -2.42 -7.31 -0.61
N PHE A 42 -3.60 -7.78 -1.01
CA PHE A 42 -4.56 -6.94 -1.72
C PHE A 42 -4.86 -5.64 -0.95
N PHE A 43 -4.86 -5.74 0.38
CA PHE A 43 -5.01 -4.61 1.28
C PHE A 43 -3.83 -3.62 1.15
N ASP A 44 -2.59 -4.08 1.22
CA ASP A 44 -1.40 -3.23 1.02
C ASP A 44 -1.41 -2.53 -0.35
N TYR A 45 -1.90 -3.22 -1.39
CA TYR A 45 -2.01 -2.67 -2.74
C TYR A 45 -3.02 -1.51 -2.82
N ILE A 46 -4.24 -1.67 -2.30
CA ILE A 46 -5.25 -0.60 -2.27
C ILE A 46 -4.72 0.60 -1.51
N LEU A 47 -4.12 0.38 -0.34
CA LEU A 47 -3.58 1.45 0.48
C LEU A 47 -2.45 2.22 -0.20
N GLY A 48 -1.55 1.52 -0.88
CA GLY A 48 -0.50 2.13 -1.68
C GLY A 48 -1.05 3.06 -2.76
N ILE A 49 -2.10 2.63 -3.46
CA ILE A 49 -2.79 3.45 -4.47
C ILE A 49 -3.45 4.67 -3.84
N SER A 50 -4.16 4.50 -2.72
CA SER A 50 -4.84 5.61 -2.04
C SER A 50 -3.86 6.68 -1.55
N ILE A 51 -2.77 6.27 -0.89
CA ILE A 51 -1.74 7.20 -0.40
C ILE A 51 -1.02 7.87 -1.59
N GLY A 52 -0.70 7.12 -2.64
CA GLY A 52 -0.09 7.65 -3.85
C GLY A 52 -0.97 8.70 -4.54
N SER A 53 -2.28 8.48 -4.59
CA SER A 53 -3.26 9.45 -5.13
C SER A 53 -3.27 10.75 -4.32
N ILE A 54 -3.30 10.67 -2.99
CA ILE A 54 -3.26 11.85 -2.11
C ILE A 54 -1.94 12.61 -2.29
N ALA A 55 -0.80 11.91 -2.40
CA ALA A 55 0.50 12.53 -2.62
C ALA A 55 0.59 13.22 -3.99
N ALA A 56 0.00 12.63 -5.03
CA ALA A 56 -0.11 13.25 -6.34
C ALA A 56 -0.95 14.54 -6.26
N SER A 57 -2.14 14.49 -5.66
CA SER A 57 -2.98 15.67 -5.43
C SER A 57 -2.25 16.75 -4.64
N LEU A 58 -1.53 16.40 -3.57
CA LEU A 58 -0.70 17.34 -2.81
C LEU A 58 0.34 18.05 -3.68
N SER A 59 0.88 17.37 -4.68
CA SER A 59 1.95 17.87 -5.54
C SER A 59 1.44 18.81 -6.63
N VAL A 60 0.32 18.47 -7.28
CA VAL A 60 -0.13 19.16 -8.51
C VAL A 60 -1.42 19.96 -8.37
N ASP A 61 -2.21 19.75 -7.32
CA ASP A 61 -3.43 20.54 -7.10
C ASP A 61 -3.10 21.88 -6.43
N LEU A 62 -2.85 22.88 -7.27
CA LEU A 62 -2.56 24.25 -6.85
C LEU A 62 -3.80 25.03 -6.39
N GLY A 63 -5.00 24.58 -6.76
CA GLY A 63 -6.27 25.23 -6.41
C GLY A 63 -6.66 25.01 -4.95
N SER A 64 -6.12 23.97 -4.32
CA SER A 64 -6.34 23.67 -2.91
C SER A 64 -5.14 24.02 -2.03
N ARG A 65 -5.44 24.26 -0.75
CA ARG A 65 -4.41 24.44 0.27
C ARG A 65 -3.68 23.10 0.45
N ALA A 66 -2.35 23.15 0.53
CA ALA A 66 -1.53 21.95 0.74
C ALA A 66 -1.79 21.28 2.11
N TRP A 67 -2.17 22.06 3.13
CA TRP A 67 -2.31 21.58 4.51
C TRP A 67 -3.35 20.45 4.68
N PRO A 68 -4.59 20.55 4.17
CA PRO A 68 -5.55 19.44 4.16
C PRO A 68 -5.00 18.14 3.56
N HIS A 69 -4.27 18.21 2.45
CA HIS A 69 -3.67 17.03 1.83
C HIS A 69 -2.60 16.40 2.70
N TRP A 70 -1.79 17.22 3.37
CA TRP A 70 -0.82 16.76 4.36
C TRP A 70 -1.45 16.03 5.54
N VAL A 71 -2.51 16.60 6.11
CA VAL A 71 -3.26 15.98 7.20
C VAL A 71 -3.88 14.66 6.73
N GLY A 72 -4.50 14.66 5.54
CA GLY A 72 -5.07 13.45 4.95
C GLY A 72 -4.04 12.34 4.76
N LEU A 73 -2.88 12.69 4.20
CA LEU A 73 -1.78 11.75 3.98
C LEU A 73 -1.27 11.17 5.32
N ALA A 74 -1.10 12.01 6.35
CA ALA A 74 -0.71 11.56 7.68
C ALA A 74 -1.75 10.64 8.34
N VAL A 75 -3.04 10.99 8.28
CA VAL A 75 -4.14 10.19 8.85
C VAL A 75 -4.22 8.83 8.17
N TRP A 76 -4.20 8.80 6.83
CA TRP A 76 -4.23 7.56 6.06
C TRP A 76 -3.06 6.66 6.43
N THR A 77 -1.85 7.20 6.48
CA THR A 77 -0.69 6.39 6.84
C THR A 77 -0.72 5.88 8.27
N LEU A 78 -1.15 6.70 9.23
CA LEU A 78 -1.32 6.25 10.61
C LEU A 78 -2.37 5.14 10.73
N ALA A 79 -3.45 5.22 9.95
CA ALA A 79 -4.47 4.17 9.89
C ALA A 79 -3.89 2.86 9.34
N VAL A 80 -3.11 2.93 8.25
CA VAL A 80 -2.43 1.75 7.66
C VAL A 80 -1.49 1.10 8.67
N LEU A 81 -0.62 1.89 9.30
CA LEU A 81 0.31 1.40 10.31
C LEU A 81 -0.44 0.80 11.51
N GLY A 82 -1.53 1.42 11.93
CA GLY A 82 -2.40 0.91 12.99
C GLY A 82 -2.97 -0.46 12.65
N ILE A 83 -3.48 -0.65 11.43
CA ILE A 83 -4.03 -1.93 10.96
C ILE A 83 -2.94 -3.00 10.85
N GLN A 84 -1.75 -2.67 10.34
CA GLN A 84 -0.63 -3.62 10.26
C GLN A 84 -0.17 -4.06 11.66
N ILE A 85 -0.02 -3.13 12.60
CA ILE A 85 0.36 -3.45 13.98
C ILE A 85 -0.74 -4.28 14.66
N ALA A 86 -2.01 -3.90 14.48
CA ALA A 86 -3.14 -4.65 15.04
C ALA A 86 -3.19 -6.08 14.48
N SER A 87 -2.99 -6.25 13.17
CA SER A 87 -2.97 -7.55 12.50
C SER A 87 -1.78 -8.42 12.95
N THR A 88 -0.64 -7.81 13.28
CA THR A 88 0.52 -8.52 13.81
C THR A 88 0.30 -9.01 15.25
N LYS A 89 -0.47 -8.26 16.05
CA LYS A 89 -0.73 -8.58 17.46
C LYS A 89 -1.98 -9.43 17.71
N SER A 90 -2.95 -9.42 16.80
CA SER A 90 -4.25 -10.07 16.99
C SER A 90 -4.63 -10.91 15.79
N THR A 91 -4.89 -12.20 16.02
CA THR A 91 -5.40 -13.14 15.02
C THR A 91 -6.78 -12.74 14.50
N ALA A 92 -7.61 -12.10 15.32
CA ALA A 92 -8.91 -11.58 14.89
C ALA A 92 -8.75 -10.38 13.95
N ALA A 93 -7.82 -9.46 14.26
CA ALA A 93 -7.50 -8.34 13.39
C ALA A 93 -6.87 -8.82 12.07
N ALA A 94 -5.93 -9.76 12.14
CA ALA A 94 -5.36 -10.41 10.96
C ALA A 94 -6.45 -11.02 10.08
N LYS A 95 -7.38 -11.77 10.67
CA LYS A 95 -8.48 -12.41 9.95
C LYS A 95 -9.41 -11.40 9.26
N ILE A 96 -9.65 -10.23 9.87
CA ILE A 96 -10.51 -9.18 9.31
C ILE A 96 -9.79 -8.38 8.21
N PHE A 97 -8.54 -7.97 8.43
CA PHE A 97 -7.85 -7.02 7.56
C PHE A 97 -6.91 -7.67 6.53
N VAL A 98 -6.27 -8.79 6.89
CA VAL A 98 -5.29 -9.50 6.06
C VAL A 98 -5.89 -10.79 5.46
N GLY A 99 -6.88 -11.37 6.14
CA GLY A 99 -7.44 -12.68 5.84
C GLY A 99 -6.88 -13.78 6.75
N GLU A 100 -7.54 -14.94 6.78
CA GLU A 100 -7.09 -16.09 7.55
C GLU A 100 -5.98 -16.83 6.77
N PRO A 101 -4.83 -17.14 7.38
CA PRO A 101 -3.85 -18.01 6.75
C PRO A 101 -4.45 -19.40 6.61
N VAL A 102 -4.68 -19.82 5.38
CA VAL A 102 -5.34 -21.09 5.07
C VAL A 102 -4.29 -22.10 4.59
N VAL A 103 -4.19 -23.22 5.30
CA VAL A 103 -3.29 -24.32 4.93
C VAL A 103 -3.88 -25.05 3.73
N VAL A 104 -3.16 -25.06 2.61
CA VAL A 104 -3.57 -25.75 1.36
C VAL A 104 -2.81 -27.06 1.11
N ILE A 105 -1.68 -27.27 1.79
CA ILE A 105 -0.89 -28.51 1.76
C ILE A 105 -0.63 -28.96 3.20
N SER A 106 -0.95 -30.21 3.51
CA SER A 106 -0.63 -30.82 4.81
C SER A 106 -0.10 -32.24 4.62
N LYS A 107 1.06 -32.53 5.22
CA LYS A 107 1.72 -33.85 5.15
C LYS A 107 1.86 -34.39 3.71
N GLY A 108 2.22 -33.52 2.77
CA GLY A 108 2.41 -33.88 1.36
C GLY A 108 1.12 -34.08 0.56
N LYS A 109 -0.06 -33.79 1.12
CA LYS A 109 -1.35 -33.87 0.43
C LYS A 109 -1.95 -32.49 0.21
N LEU A 110 -2.46 -32.26 -1.00
CA LEU A 110 -3.27 -31.08 -1.33
C LEU A 110 -4.64 -31.21 -0.66
N LEU A 111 -5.08 -30.13 -0.02
CA LEU A 111 -6.38 -30.06 0.63
C LEU A 111 -7.40 -29.46 -0.34
N GLU A 112 -7.92 -30.30 -1.25
CA GLU A 112 -8.80 -29.89 -2.36
C GLU A 112 -10.02 -29.08 -1.91
N GLU A 113 -10.67 -29.47 -0.80
CA GLU A 113 -11.81 -28.72 -0.26
C GLU A 113 -11.43 -27.29 0.16
N THR A 114 -10.23 -27.15 0.73
CA THR A 114 -9.71 -25.86 1.19
C THR A 114 -9.25 -25.01 0.01
N MET A 115 -8.62 -25.63 -0.99
CA MET A 115 -8.26 -24.98 -2.25
C MET A 115 -9.50 -24.52 -3.02
N GLY A 116 -10.57 -25.32 -3.09
CA GLY A 116 -11.84 -24.94 -3.70
C GLY A 116 -12.50 -23.74 -3.00
N ARG A 117 -12.44 -23.69 -1.67
CA ARG A 117 -12.93 -22.54 -0.87
C ARG A 117 -12.14 -21.26 -1.14
N MET A 118 -10.81 -21.38 -1.31
CA MET A 118 -9.90 -20.28 -1.61
C MET A 118 -9.81 -19.95 -3.11
N ARG A 119 -10.51 -20.72 -3.96
CA ARG A 119 -10.43 -20.65 -5.43
C ARG A 119 -9.00 -20.81 -5.97
N TYR A 120 -8.17 -21.58 -5.26
CA TYR A 120 -6.82 -21.93 -5.68
C TYR A 120 -6.84 -23.18 -6.55
N THR A 121 -6.09 -23.15 -7.64
CA THR A 121 -5.89 -24.27 -8.56
C THR A 121 -4.58 -24.99 -8.26
N THR A 122 -4.51 -26.27 -8.63
CA THR A 122 -3.26 -27.04 -8.53
C THR A 122 -2.13 -26.43 -9.36
N GLY A 123 -2.46 -25.80 -10.50
CA GLY A 123 -1.51 -25.08 -11.34
C GLY A 123 -0.84 -23.92 -10.61
N GLU A 124 -1.62 -23.09 -9.91
CA GLU A 124 -1.11 -21.96 -9.12
C GLU A 124 -0.22 -22.43 -7.97
N ILE A 125 -0.59 -23.53 -7.28
CA ILE A 125 0.24 -24.12 -6.23
C ILE A 125 1.58 -24.60 -6.81
N LEU A 126 1.56 -25.32 -7.93
CA LEU A 126 2.78 -25.82 -8.58
C LEU A 126 3.68 -24.68 -9.06
N GLU A 127 3.10 -23.60 -9.59
CA GLU A 127 3.84 -22.39 -9.97
C GLU A 127 4.52 -21.74 -8.76
N GLN A 128 3.80 -21.58 -7.65
CA GLN A 128 4.35 -21.03 -6.41
C GLN A 128 5.48 -21.88 -5.84
N LEU A 129 5.33 -23.21 -5.84
CA LEU A 129 6.37 -24.13 -5.40
C LEU A 129 7.61 -24.04 -6.28
N ARG A 130 7.44 -23.92 -7.61
CA ARG A 130 8.55 -23.74 -8.55
C ARG A 130 9.28 -22.40 -8.35
N ASN A 131 8.58 -21.34 -7.99
CA ASN A 131 9.20 -20.03 -7.76
C ASN A 131 10.00 -19.97 -6.44
N GLN A 132 9.79 -20.90 -5.51
CA GLN A 132 10.48 -20.96 -4.22
C GLN A 132 11.55 -22.06 -4.12
N GLY A 133 11.65 -22.95 -5.11
CA GLY A 133 12.64 -24.03 -5.20
C GLY A 133 13.75 -23.71 -6.20
#